data_AF-A0A6A4MY34-F1
#
_entry.id   AF-A0A6A4MY34-F1
#
_cell.length_a   1.000
_cell.length_b   1.000
_cell.length_c   1.000
_cell.angle_alpha   90.00
_cell.angle_beta   90.00
_cell.angle_gamma   90.00
#
_symmetry.space_group_name_H-M   'P 1'
#
loop_
_entity.id
_entity.type
_entity.pdbx_description
1 polymer ?
#
loop_
_entity_poly.entity_id
_entity_poly.type
_entity_poly.pdbx_seq_one_letter_code
_entity_poly.pdbx_strand_id
1 'polypeptide(L)' 'MPLGTTIHIIEITLGKGGQLARAASAVAKLIAKEGKSATVKLPSREVCLISKKMLSNNRSSGEC' A
#
# COMPACT_ATOMS: atom_id res chain seq x y z
N MET A 1 -5.94 10.21 -3.51
CA MET A 1 -4.87 9.42 -4.16
C MET A 1 -5.28 9.09 -5.59
N PRO A 2 -4.51 9.55 -6.59
CA PRO A 2 -4.61 9.10 -7.99
C PRO A 2 -4.28 7.61 -8.11
N LEU A 3 -4.86 6.94 -9.11
CA LEU A 3 -4.40 5.60 -9.50
C LEU A 3 -3.02 5.72 -10.16
N GLY A 4 -2.17 4.71 -9.98
CA GLY A 4 -0.80 4.71 -10.51
C GLY A 4 0.23 5.43 -9.64
N THR A 5 -0.18 6.04 -8.53
CA THR A 5 0.76 6.62 -7.56
C THR A 5 1.51 5.54 -6.81
N THR A 6 2.80 5.79 -6.57
CA THR A 6 3.66 4.99 -5.70
C THR A 6 3.35 5.34 -4.25
N ILE A 7 2.93 4.35 -3.47
CA ILE A 7 2.46 4.51 -2.10
C ILE A 7 3.27 3.60 -1.19
N HIS A 8 3.60 4.13 -0.01
CA HIS A 8 4.25 3.37 1.05
C HIS A 8 3.16 2.73 1.90
N ILE A 9 3.27 1.42 2.06
CA ILE A 9 2.42 0.69 2.99
C ILE A 9 3.02 0.91 4.38
N ILE A 10 2.29 1.63 5.24
CA ILE A 10 2.82 2.03 6.56
C ILE A 10 2.72 0.91 7.59
N GLU A 11 1.67 0.07 7.51
CA GLU A 11 1.38 -1.01 8.45
C GLU A 11 0.60 -2.12 7.73
N ILE A 12 1.11 -3.35 7.69
CA ILE A 12 0.36 -4.53 7.23
C ILE A 12 -0.09 -5.29 8.48
N THR A 13 -1.34 -5.15 8.89
CA THR A 13 -1.89 -5.94 10.00
C THR A 13 -2.45 -7.25 9.48
N LEU A 14 -1.69 -8.34 9.58
CA LEU A 14 -2.17 -9.71 9.38
C LEU A 14 -2.73 -10.23 10.72
N GLY A 15 -4.05 -10.32 10.81
CA GLY A 15 -4.75 -10.82 12.00
C GLY A 15 -4.90 -12.35 11.99
N LYS A 16 -4.49 -12.97 13.11
CA LYS A 16 -4.71 -14.36 13.56
C LYS A 16 -3.99 -15.46 12.76
N GLY A 17 -2.87 -15.98 13.32
CA GLY A 17 -2.29 -17.25 12.86
C GLY A 17 -0.77 -17.41 12.90
N GLY A 18 -0.01 -16.54 13.59
CA GLY A 18 1.37 -16.87 13.97
C GLY A 18 2.44 -16.79 12.86
N GLN A 19 2.31 -15.89 11.88
CA GLN A 19 3.45 -15.55 11.02
C GLN A 19 3.71 -14.05 11.03
N LEU A 20 4.98 -13.72 11.29
CA LEU A 20 5.54 -12.41 11.50
C LEU A 20 5.40 -11.51 10.26
N ALA A 21 5.12 -10.22 10.48
CA ALA A 21 5.93 -9.13 9.95
C ALA A 21 5.35 -7.79 10.42
N ARG A 22 5.77 -7.37 11.60
CA ARG A 22 5.72 -5.96 11.99
C ARG A 22 6.80 -5.23 11.19
N ALA A 23 6.42 -4.08 10.66
CA ALA A 23 7.20 -3.18 9.81
C ALA A 23 7.60 -3.74 8.44
N ALA A 24 6.87 -3.32 7.41
CA ALA A 24 7.48 -3.12 6.11
C ALA A 24 6.90 -1.86 5.50
N SER A 25 7.72 -0.80 5.44
CA SER A 25 7.54 0.31 4.50
C SER A 25 7.75 -0.24 3.08
N ALA A 26 6.79 -1.04 2.62
CA ALA A 26 6.82 -1.62 1.30
C ALA A 26 6.30 -0.57 0.31
N VAL A 27 7.05 -0.37 -0.77
CA VAL A 27 6.66 0.54 -1.84
C VAL A 27 5.79 -0.23 -2.82
N ALA A 28 4.52 0.15 -2.94
CA ALA A 28 3.59 -0.50 -3.84
C ALA A 28 2.92 0.52 -4.76
N LYS A 29 2.46 0.09 -5.93
CA LYS A 29 1.74 0.95 -6.87
C LYS A 29 0.24 0.76 -6.71
N LEU A 30 -0.51 1.86 -6.56
CA LEU A 30 -1.96 1.79 -6.51
C LEU A 30 -2.52 1.40 -7.88
N ILE A 31 -3.16 0.23 -7.99
CA ILE A 31 -3.75 -0.22 -9.25
C ILE A 31 -5.26 0.01 -9.27
N ALA A 32 -5.92 -0.29 -8.16
CA ALA A 32 -7.35 -0.06 -7.99
C ALA A 32 -7.66 0.40 -6.57
N LYS A 33 -8.74 1.14 -6.41
CA LYS A 33 -9.23 1.58 -5.11
C LYS A 33 -10.73 1.43 -5.09
N GLU A 34 -11.26 0.74 -4.10
CA GLU A 34 -12.68 0.45 -4.00
C GLU A 34 -13.14 0.75 -2.57
N GLY A 35 -14.09 1.66 -2.37
CA GLY A 35 -14.62 1.95 -1.04
C GLY A 35 -13.54 2.21 0.03
N LYS A 36 -13.32 1.23 0.92
CA LYS A 36 -12.33 1.27 2.01
C LYS A 36 -11.08 0.40 1.77
N SER A 37 -11.09 -0.41 0.73
CA SER A 37 -9.98 -1.25 0.29
C SER A 37 -9.24 -0.61 -0.91
N ALA A 38 -8.00 -1.03 -1.09
CA ALA A 38 -7.16 -0.62 -2.19
C ALA A 38 -6.34 -1.82 -2.64
N THR A 39 -6.34 -2.04 -3.94
CA THR A 39 -5.52 -3.07 -4.58
C THR A 39 -4.22 -2.42 -4.98
N VAL A 40 -3.13 -2.98 -4.48
CA VAL A 40 -1.77 -2.51 -4.75
C VAL A 40 -0.93 -3.60 -5.37
N LYS A 41 -0.03 -3.19 -6.26
CA LYS A 41 0.98 -4.08 -6.83
C LYS A 41 2.28 -3.91 -6.07
N LEU A 42 2.75 -4.98 -5.45
CA LEU A 42 4.06 -5.05 -4.82
C LEU A 42 5.18 -5.04 -5.89
N PRO A 43 6.41 -4.66 -5.52
CA PRO A 43 7.54 -4.66 -6.46
C PRO A 43 7.89 -6.09 -6.90
N SER A 44 7.53 -7.09 -6.09
CA SER A 44 7.57 -8.52 -6.43
C SER A 44 6.60 -8.93 -7.55
N ARG A 45 5.83 -7.99 -8.11
CA ARG A 45 4.71 -8.20 -9.07
C ARG A 45 3.48 -8.87 -8.50
N GLU A 46 3.51 -9.20 -7.21
CA GLU A 46 2.37 -9.74 -6.48
C GLU A 46 1.30 -8.66 -6.27
N VAL A 47 0.03 -9.08 -6.28
CA VAL A 47 -1.11 -8.17 -6.09
C VAL A 47 -1.73 -8.45 -4.73
N CYS A 48 -1.81 -7.42 -3.89
CA CYS A 48 -2.37 -7.53 -2.56
C CYS A 48 -3.50 -6.51 -2.36
N LEU A 49 -4.52 -6.91 -1.60
CA LEU A 49 -5.61 -6.05 -1.21
C LEU A 49 -5.38 -5.56 0.22
N ILE A 50 -5.29 -4.25 0.39
CA ILE A 50 -5.01 -3.62 1.67
C ILE A 50 -6.03 -2.54 1.99
N SER A 51 -6.18 -2.22 3.26
CA SER A 51 -7.07 -1.13 3.68
C SER A 51 -6.45 0.21 3.30
N LYS A 52 -7.28 1.14 2.79
CA LYS A 52 -6.84 2.52 2.46
C LYS A 52 -6.18 3.24 3.63
N LYS A 53 -6.55 2.90 4.87
CA LYS A 53 -5.96 3.45 6.09
C LYS A 53 -4.46 3.14 6.23
N MET A 54 -4.00 2.06 5.60
CA MET A 54 -2.60 1.61 5.65
C MET A 54 -1.73 2.19 4.52
N LEU A 55 -2.30 3.08 3.70
CA LEU A 55 -1.61 3.71 2.58
C LEU A 55 -1.17 5.12 2.95
N SER A 56 0.13 5.39 2.81
CA SER A 56 0.68 6.75 2.88
C SER A 56 1.33 7.13 1.56
N ASN A 57 1.01 8.33 1.07
CA ASN A 57 1.66 8.88 -0.11
C ASN A 57 2.81 9.78 0.35
N ASN A 58 4.05 9.43 0.01
CA ASN A 58 5.12 10.42 0.00
C ASN A 58 4.86 11.32 -1.21
N ARG A 59 4.07 12.37 -0.99
CA ARG A 59 3.90 13.43 -1.98
C ARG A 59 5.24 14.17 -2.06
N SER A 60 6.17 13.67 -2.89
CA SER A 60 7.19 14.56 -3.43
C SER A 60 6.44 15.47 -4.41
N SER A 61 6.04 16.62 -3.88
CA SER A 61 5.60 17.77 -4.67
C SER A 61 6.85 18.23 -5.42
N GLY A 62 7.12 17.61 -6.57
CA GLY A 62 7.90 18.22 -7.63
C GLY A 62 6.95 19.08 -8.46
N GLU A 63 6.44 20.14 -7.85
CA GLU A 63 5.97 21.30 -8.58
C GLU A 63 7.04 22.38 -8.37
N CYS A 64 7.50 22.95 -9.50
CA CYS A 64 8.58 23.91 -9.73
C CYS A 64 9.87 23.28 -10.30
#